data_AF-A0A4P9YBX3-F1
#
_entry.id   AF-A0A4P9YBX3-F1
#
_cell.length_a   1.000
_cell.length_b   1.000
_cell.length_c   1.000
_cell.angle_alpha   90.00
_cell.angle_beta   90.00
_cell.angle_gamma   90.00
#
_symmetry.space_group_name_H-M   'P 1'
#
loop_
_entity.id
_entity.type
_entity.pdbx_description
1 polymer ?
#
loop_
_entity_poly.entity_id
_entity_poly.type
_entity_poly.pdbx_seq_one_letter_code
_entity_poly.pdbx_strand_id
1 'polypeptide(L)'
;MHRHYSLQPFSRHFTHATNCFLDLLDIEDRDEDIKSRVEFNPIYTKVKESGKLLMVTYSTVFDYLSMLRLIAEFLVPYDAQAMFYLAAAVSDYYMPFEDLPQHKIQSSKNGLELKLTCVPKIIKEVALMCKNSYIVTFKSEEALSNYGHQAVIGNILSQRKKSVNIYRRDYDTVNITLDDSKLEQNTEIEQLIVENLIEFHTKWINRSII
;
A
#
# COMPACT_ATOMS: atom_id res chain seq x y z
N MET A 1 6.11 3.12 1.74
CA MET A 1 6.98 2.10 1.12
C MET A 1 6.22 1.46 -0.04
N HIS A 2 6.83 1.34 -1.24
CA HIS A 2 6.18 0.83 -2.45
C HIS A 2 7.13 0.00 -3.32
N ARG A 3 6.57 -0.83 -4.20
CA ARG A 3 7.35 -1.68 -5.11
C ARG A 3 7.97 -0.80 -6.21
N HIS A 4 9.22 -1.05 -6.55
CA HIS A 4 9.88 -0.32 -7.63
C HIS A 4 9.08 -0.45 -8.94
N TYR A 5 8.90 0.68 -9.64
CA TYR A 5 8.06 0.84 -10.85
C TYR A 5 6.56 0.59 -10.67
N SER A 6 6.04 0.47 -9.45
CA SER A 6 4.59 0.48 -9.23
C SER A 6 4.02 1.90 -9.32
N LEU A 7 2.69 1.98 -9.38
CA LEU A 7 1.93 3.22 -9.22
C LEU A 7 2.38 3.99 -7.97
N GLN A 8 2.47 5.31 -8.09
CA GLN A 8 2.87 6.21 -7.01
C GLN A 8 1.82 7.33 -6.83
N PRO A 9 1.70 7.90 -5.61
CA PRO A 9 0.84 9.06 -5.39
C PRO A 9 1.15 10.17 -6.40
N PHE A 10 0.10 10.85 -6.88
CA PHE A 10 0.15 11.93 -7.89
C PHE A 10 0.60 11.52 -9.30
N SER A 11 1.47 10.52 -9.48
CA SER A 11 1.95 10.09 -10.81
C SER A 11 1.16 8.93 -11.42
N ARG A 12 0.34 8.23 -10.63
CA ARG A 12 -0.39 7.01 -11.02
C ARG A 12 -1.27 7.14 -12.26
N HIS A 13 -1.76 8.34 -12.58
CA HIS A 13 -2.59 8.58 -13.75
C HIS A 13 -1.77 8.77 -15.04
N PHE A 14 -0.44 8.92 -14.93
CA PHE A 14 0.45 9.22 -16.04
C PHE A 14 1.40 8.05 -16.35
N THR A 15 1.96 7.38 -15.34
CA THR A 15 3.08 6.43 -15.51
C THR A 15 2.74 5.08 -16.15
N HIS A 16 1.46 4.76 -16.31
CA HIS A 16 0.99 3.56 -17.03
C HIS A 16 -0.14 3.89 -18.01
N ALA A 17 -0.28 5.16 -18.39
CA ALA A 17 -1.06 5.48 -19.57
C ALA A 17 -0.41 4.75 -20.76
N THR A 18 -1.23 4.25 -21.69
CA THR A 18 -0.73 3.70 -22.97
C THR A 18 0.07 4.71 -23.79
N ASN A 19 0.03 5.97 -23.39
CA ASN A 19 0.64 7.10 -24.07
C ASN A 19 2.04 7.35 -23.50
N CYS A 20 2.98 7.69 -24.38
CA CYS A 20 4.32 8.08 -24.01
C CYS A 20 4.26 9.34 -23.13
N PHE A 21 5.24 9.52 -22.23
CA PHE A 21 5.37 10.77 -21.47
C PHE A 21 5.39 12.01 -22.39
N LEU A 22 6.00 11.89 -23.57
CA LEU A 22 6.06 12.97 -24.55
C LEU A 22 4.69 13.33 -25.13
N ASP A 23 3.71 12.42 -25.12
CA ASP A 23 2.35 12.70 -25.60
C ASP A 23 1.57 13.64 -24.66
N LEU A 24 2.12 13.85 -23.45
CA LEU A 24 1.60 14.79 -22.45
C LEU A 24 2.16 16.20 -22.64
N LEU A 25 3.07 16.41 -23.60
CA LEU A 25 3.73 17.69 -23.87
C LEU A 25 3.36 18.18 -25.27
N ASP A 26 3.03 19.46 -25.38
CA ASP A 26 2.86 20.17 -26.65
C ASP A 26 3.98 21.18 -26.84
N ILE A 27 4.43 21.30 -28.09
CA ILE A 27 5.36 22.35 -28.54
C ILE A 27 4.52 23.39 -29.28
N GLU A 28 4.58 24.65 -28.87
CA GLU A 28 3.95 25.75 -29.62
C GLU A 28 4.90 26.30 -30.69
N ASP A 29 4.38 26.53 -31.90
CA ASP A 29 5.10 26.81 -33.15
C ASP A 29 5.93 28.12 -33.18
N ARG A 30 6.13 28.83 -32.07
CA ARG A 30 6.78 30.15 -32.10
C ARG A 30 7.93 30.40 -31.14
N ASP A 31 8.11 29.67 -30.03
CA ASP A 31 9.11 30.06 -29.02
C ASP A 31 9.83 28.90 -28.30
N GLU A 32 9.82 27.65 -28.81
CA GLU A 32 10.39 26.47 -28.11
C GLU A 32 9.77 26.21 -26.71
N ASP A 33 8.69 26.91 -26.36
CA ASP A 33 7.99 26.76 -25.08
C ASP A 33 7.20 25.44 -25.05
N ILE A 34 7.45 24.65 -24.01
CA ILE A 34 6.79 23.36 -23.78
C ILE A 34 5.60 23.58 -22.85
N LYS A 35 4.38 23.27 -23.31
CA LYS A 35 3.18 23.23 -22.46
C LYS A 35 2.80 21.80 -22.12
N SER A 36 2.41 21.58 -20.86
CA SER A 36 1.84 20.30 -20.44
C SER A 36 0.35 20.24 -20.78
N ARG A 37 -0.09 19.14 -21.42
CA ARG A 37 -1.51 18.79 -21.64
C ARG A 37 -2.24 18.37 -20.37
N VAL A 38 -1.54 18.31 -19.25
CA VAL A 38 -2.03 17.83 -17.97
C VAL A 38 -1.86 18.90 -16.92
N GLU A 39 -2.89 19.05 -16.11
CA GLU A 39 -2.86 19.96 -14.97
C GLU A 39 -1.92 19.41 -13.89
N PHE A 40 -0.89 20.18 -13.56
CA PHE A 40 -0.05 19.88 -12.42
C PHE A 40 -0.86 20.03 -11.13
N ASN A 41 -0.94 18.95 -10.35
CA ASN A 41 -1.62 18.99 -9.08
C ASN A 41 -0.79 19.80 -8.06
N PRO A 42 -1.23 21.00 -7.62
CA PRO A 42 -0.45 21.86 -6.72
C PRO A 42 -0.26 21.25 -5.33
N ILE A 43 -1.05 20.22 -4.97
CA ILE A 43 -0.90 19.47 -3.72
C ILE A 43 0.44 18.73 -3.71
N TYR A 44 0.91 18.22 -4.85
CA TYR A 44 2.18 17.50 -4.91
C TYR A 44 3.35 18.39 -4.47
N THR A 45 3.44 19.61 -5.01
CA THR A 45 4.47 20.59 -4.64
C THR A 45 4.43 20.91 -3.15
N LYS A 46 3.22 21.18 -2.62
CA LYS A 46 3.04 21.45 -1.18
C LYS A 46 3.47 20.28 -0.29
N VAL A 47 3.13 19.05 -0.67
CA VAL A 47 3.50 17.83 0.09
C VAL A 47 5.01 17.61 0.05
N LYS A 48 5.64 17.86 -1.11
CA LYS A 48 7.09 17.75 -1.29
C LYS A 48 7.85 18.79 -0.46
N GLU A 49 7.44 20.05 -0.51
CA GLU A 49 8.07 21.16 0.22
C GLU A 49 7.89 21.04 1.74
N SER A 50 6.75 20.53 2.20
CA SER A 50 6.48 20.33 3.62
C SER A 50 7.09 19.06 4.21
N GLY A 51 7.79 18.25 3.42
CA GLY A 51 8.42 17.01 3.90
C GLY A 51 7.43 15.94 4.38
N LYS A 52 6.17 16.00 3.94
CA LYS A 52 5.08 15.11 4.42
C LYS A 52 5.03 13.76 3.70
N LEU A 53 5.84 13.55 2.66
CA LEU A 53 5.87 12.31 1.89
C LEU A 53 7.30 11.81 1.73
N LEU A 54 7.58 10.64 2.30
CA LEU A 54 8.82 9.89 2.10
C LEU A 54 8.55 8.65 1.24
N MET A 55 9.22 8.57 0.09
CA MET A 55 9.09 7.46 -0.85
C MET A 55 10.24 6.46 -0.65
N VAL A 56 9.94 5.30 -0.08
CA VAL A 56 10.90 4.20 0.13
C VAL A 56 10.55 3.05 -0.81
N THR A 57 11.48 2.67 -1.69
CA THR A 57 11.29 1.62 -2.70
C THR A 57 11.84 0.27 -2.23
N TYR A 58 11.17 -0.81 -2.62
CA TYR A 58 11.69 -2.18 -2.48
C TYR A 58 11.48 -2.96 -3.78
N SER A 59 12.23 -4.05 -4.00
CA SER A 59 12.07 -4.91 -5.18
C SER A 59 11.84 -6.38 -4.82
N THR A 60 12.51 -6.88 -3.80
CA THR A 60 12.40 -8.29 -3.39
C THR A 60 11.53 -8.44 -2.14
N VAL A 61 11.10 -9.67 -1.84
CA VAL A 61 10.45 -9.95 -0.55
C VAL A 61 11.41 -9.70 0.61
N PHE A 62 12.71 -9.99 0.44
CA PHE A 62 13.72 -9.71 1.45
C PHE A 62 13.80 -8.21 1.77
N ASP A 63 13.90 -7.37 0.75
CA ASP A 63 13.89 -5.91 0.90
C ASP A 63 12.66 -5.44 1.67
N TYR A 64 11.48 -5.94 1.29
CA TYR A 64 10.21 -5.60 1.93
C TYR A 64 10.23 -5.94 3.43
N LEU A 65 10.64 -7.16 3.79
CA LEU A 65 10.64 -7.63 5.18
C LEU A 65 11.61 -6.79 6.03
N SER A 66 12.84 -6.58 5.53
CA SER A 66 13.87 -5.83 6.24
C SER A 66 13.51 -4.36 6.41
N MET A 67 13.01 -3.71 5.34
CA MET A 67 12.61 -2.30 5.40
C MET A 67 11.40 -2.09 6.28
N LEU A 68 10.39 -2.97 6.20
CA LEU A 68 9.21 -2.86 7.05
C LEU A 68 9.58 -2.98 8.53
N ARG A 69 10.47 -3.91 8.88
CA ARG A 69 10.98 -4.04 10.25
C ARG A 69 11.69 -2.77 10.71
N LEU A 70 12.61 -2.25 9.92
CA LEU A 70 13.36 -1.03 10.25
C LEU A 70 12.43 0.18 10.43
N ILE A 71 11.46 0.35 9.53
CA ILE A 71 10.45 1.42 9.64
C ILE A 71 9.62 1.24 10.91
N ALA A 72 9.22 0.00 11.23
CA ALA A 72 8.47 -0.27 12.46
C ALA A 72 9.28 0.11 13.71
N GLU A 73 10.57 -0.24 13.76
CA GLU A 73 11.49 0.15 14.85
C GLU A 73 11.54 1.67 15.04
N PHE A 74 11.61 2.45 13.95
CA PHE A 74 11.55 3.91 14.01
C PHE A 74 10.19 4.48 14.43
N LEU A 75 9.10 3.76 14.18
CA LEU A 75 7.74 4.19 14.52
C LEU A 75 7.32 3.80 15.94
N VAL A 76 8.05 2.92 16.63
CA VAL A 76 7.77 2.54 18.03
C VAL A 76 7.55 3.74 18.95
N PRO A 77 8.39 4.81 18.95
CA PRO A 77 8.22 5.95 19.86
C PRO A 77 6.96 6.78 19.60
N TYR A 78 6.35 6.66 18.42
CA TYR A 78 5.13 7.40 18.05
C TYR A 78 3.86 6.72 18.56
N ASP A 79 3.95 5.47 19.01
CA ASP A 79 2.91 4.78 19.75
C ASP A 79 1.54 4.82 19.04
N ALA A 80 0.47 5.21 19.74
CA ALA A 80 -0.87 5.36 19.17
C ALA A 80 -0.99 6.39 18.03
N GLN A 81 -0.04 7.31 17.87
CA GLN A 81 -0.04 8.28 16.78
C GLN A 81 0.40 7.67 15.45
N ALA A 82 1.11 6.54 15.45
CA ALA A 82 1.50 5.86 14.22
C ALA A 82 0.36 4.98 13.69
N MET A 83 0.12 5.05 12.37
CA MET A 83 -0.74 4.12 11.64
C MET A 83 0.09 3.32 10.64
N PHE A 84 -0.09 1.99 10.63
CA PHE A 84 0.43 1.11 9.59
C PHE A 84 -0.71 0.76 8.63
N TYR A 85 -0.59 1.17 7.36
CA TYR A 85 -1.50 0.79 6.28
C TYR A 85 -0.82 -0.23 5.36
N LEU A 86 -0.98 -1.52 5.67
CA LEU A 86 -0.24 -2.62 5.04
C LEU A 86 -1.02 -3.21 3.85
N ALA A 87 -0.99 -2.49 2.72
CA ALA A 87 -1.70 -2.85 1.48
C ALA A 87 -0.84 -3.59 0.44
N ALA A 88 0.43 -3.88 0.75
CA ALA A 88 1.32 -4.57 -0.18
C ALA A 88 0.91 -6.03 -0.37
N ALA A 89 0.89 -6.50 -1.61
CA ALA A 89 0.80 -7.93 -1.93
C ALA A 89 2.19 -8.56 -1.72
N VAL A 90 2.40 -9.13 -0.54
CA VAL A 90 3.66 -9.80 -0.16
C VAL A 90 3.60 -11.26 -0.60
N SER A 91 4.70 -11.77 -1.15
CA SER A 91 4.81 -13.19 -1.49
C SER A 91 4.67 -14.07 -0.24
N ASP A 92 3.87 -15.14 -0.33
CA ASP A 92 3.74 -16.12 0.77
C ASP A 92 4.92 -17.10 0.82
N TYR A 93 5.64 -17.26 -0.30
CA TYR A 93 6.76 -18.17 -0.46
C TYR A 93 7.99 -17.47 -1.06
N TYR A 94 9.18 -17.95 -0.71
CA TYR A 94 10.46 -17.47 -1.22
C TYR A 94 11.48 -18.61 -1.34
N MET A 95 12.55 -18.38 -2.11
CA MET A 95 13.70 -19.29 -2.17
C MET A 95 14.81 -18.71 -1.27
N PRO A 96 15.31 -19.45 -0.25
CA PRO A 96 16.42 -19.02 0.57
C PRO A 96 17.66 -18.70 -0.26
N PHE A 97 18.51 -17.79 0.23
CA PHE A 97 19.71 -17.37 -0.51
C PHE A 97 20.68 -18.53 -0.78
N GLU A 98 20.77 -19.47 0.15
CA GLU A 98 21.58 -20.70 0.04
C GLU A 98 21.10 -21.61 -1.10
N ASP A 99 19.81 -21.56 -1.43
CA ASP A 99 19.18 -22.36 -2.48
C ASP A 99 19.09 -21.61 -3.83
N LEU A 100 19.43 -20.32 -3.87
CA LEU A 100 19.33 -19.52 -5.09
C LEU A 100 20.41 -19.93 -6.11
N PRO A 101 20.03 -20.41 -7.30
CA PRO A 101 21.00 -20.77 -8.33
C PRO A 101 21.71 -19.51 -8.84
N GLN A 102 23.04 -19.57 -8.93
CA GLN A 102 23.86 -18.45 -9.44
C GLN A 102 23.63 -18.18 -10.94
N HIS A 103 23.17 -19.19 -11.67
CA HIS A 103 22.96 -19.12 -13.11
C HIS A 103 21.52 -19.47 -13.46
N LYS A 104 21.10 -19.02 -14.64
CA LYS A 104 19.80 -19.36 -15.22
C LYS A 104 19.61 -20.88 -15.20
N ILE A 105 18.52 -21.33 -14.59
CA ILE A 105 18.11 -22.75 -14.58
C ILE A 105 17.91 -23.19 -16.03
N GLN A 106 18.59 -24.27 -16.44
CA GLN A 106 18.50 -24.80 -17.79
C GLN A 106 17.20 -25.58 -17.98
N SER A 107 16.58 -25.48 -19.14
CA SER A 107 15.39 -26.26 -19.47
C SER A 107 15.73 -27.75 -19.58
N SER A 108 14.88 -28.59 -19.00
CA SER A 108 14.99 -30.05 -19.06
C SER A 108 13.76 -30.66 -19.73
N LYS A 109 13.91 -31.84 -20.36
CA LYS A 109 12.77 -32.59 -20.95
C LYS A 109 11.76 -33.06 -19.90
N ASN A 110 12.17 -33.13 -18.63
CA ASN A 110 11.37 -33.67 -17.53
C ASN A 110 10.58 -32.59 -16.76
N GLY A 111 10.59 -31.33 -17.23
CA GLY A 111 9.92 -30.21 -16.58
C GLY A 111 10.80 -29.46 -15.57
N LEU A 112 10.16 -28.65 -14.72
CA LEU A 112 10.79 -27.82 -13.68
C LEU A 112 10.07 -28.05 -12.34
N GLU A 113 10.82 -28.43 -11.32
CA GLU A 113 10.36 -28.49 -9.93
C GLU A 113 11.03 -27.38 -9.12
N LEU A 114 10.21 -26.55 -8.45
CA LEU A 114 10.70 -25.48 -7.59
C LEU A 114 10.31 -25.75 -6.14
N LYS A 115 11.31 -25.89 -5.28
CA LYS A 115 11.11 -25.96 -3.84
C LYS A 115 11.17 -24.55 -3.27
N LEU A 116 10.08 -24.12 -2.64
CA LEU A 116 9.97 -22.81 -2.02
C LEU A 116 9.68 -22.96 -0.52
N THR A 117 10.13 -21.98 0.25
CA THR A 117 9.95 -21.90 1.71
C THR A 117 8.91 -20.84 2.04
N CYS A 118 8.11 -21.06 3.08
CA CYS A 118 7.15 -20.07 3.56
C CYS A 118 7.84 -18.81 4.09
N VAL A 119 7.34 -17.64 3.71
CA VAL A 119 7.84 -16.36 4.19
C VAL A 119 7.50 -16.17 5.68
N PRO A 120 8.46 -15.70 6.51
CA PRO A 120 8.19 -15.38 7.91
C PRO A 120 7.06 -14.37 8.06
N LYS A 121 6.22 -14.56 9.08
CA LYS A 121 5.06 -13.68 9.34
C LYS A 121 5.48 -12.35 9.98
N ILE A 122 6.19 -11.49 9.24
CA ILE A 122 6.71 -10.20 9.74
C ILE A 122 5.63 -9.28 10.31
N ILE A 123 4.43 -9.36 9.77
CA ILE A 123 3.28 -8.58 10.24
C ILE A 123 2.98 -8.87 11.72
N LYS A 124 3.23 -10.10 12.19
CA LYS A 124 3.10 -10.46 13.60
C LYS A 124 4.19 -9.79 14.46
N GLU A 125 5.42 -9.77 13.96
CA GLU A 125 6.55 -9.11 14.64
C GLU A 125 6.32 -7.60 14.75
N VAL A 126 5.90 -6.96 13.65
CA VAL A 126 5.51 -5.53 13.65
C VAL A 126 4.37 -5.26 14.62
N ALA A 127 3.34 -6.11 14.65
CA ALA A 127 2.21 -5.94 15.58
C ALA A 127 2.60 -6.12 17.05
N LEU A 128 3.58 -6.97 17.35
CA LEU A 128 4.11 -7.12 18.71
C LEU A 128 5.00 -5.94 19.11
N MET A 129 5.83 -5.46 18.18
CA MET A 129 6.75 -4.34 18.40
C MET A 129 6.00 -3.00 18.54
N CYS A 130 5.02 -2.76 17.67
CA CYS A 130 4.22 -1.54 17.62
C CYS A 130 2.81 -1.77 18.18
N LYS A 131 2.72 -2.40 19.35
CA LYS A 131 1.46 -2.87 19.97
C LYS A 131 0.37 -1.80 20.12
N ASN A 132 0.78 -0.55 20.30
CA ASN A 132 -0.09 0.58 20.53
C ASN A 132 -0.37 1.37 19.24
N SER A 133 0.35 1.11 18.15
CA SER A 133 0.07 1.74 16.86
C SER A 133 -1.21 1.19 16.24
N TYR A 134 -1.82 1.96 15.34
CA TYR A 134 -3.04 1.54 14.65
C TYR A 134 -2.68 0.75 13.38
N ILE A 135 -2.83 -0.57 13.41
CA ILE A 135 -2.42 -1.45 12.32
C ILE A 135 -3.63 -1.88 11.48
N VAL A 136 -3.57 -1.53 10.20
CA VAL A 136 -4.56 -1.83 9.17
C VAL A 136 -3.93 -2.80 8.15
N THR A 137 -4.60 -3.92 7.88
CA THR A 137 -4.13 -4.93 6.92
C THR A 137 -5.18 -5.25 5.87
N PHE A 138 -4.75 -5.71 4.70
CA PHE A 138 -5.64 -6.09 3.58
C PHE A 138 -5.74 -7.61 3.48
N LYS A 139 -6.78 -8.21 4.07
CA LYS A 139 -6.98 -9.67 4.20
C LYS A 139 -8.47 -10.03 4.31
N SER A 140 -8.79 -11.33 4.33
CA SER A 140 -10.11 -11.82 4.71
C SER A 140 -10.43 -11.51 6.18
N GLU A 141 -11.72 -11.49 6.53
CA GLU A 141 -12.22 -11.26 7.89
C GLU A 141 -11.55 -12.15 8.95
N GLU A 142 -11.28 -13.41 8.60
CA GLU A 142 -10.62 -14.42 9.44
C GLU A 142 -9.22 -14.00 9.92
N ALA A 143 -8.61 -12.98 9.32
CA ALA A 143 -7.33 -12.45 9.78
C ALA A 143 -7.43 -11.70 11.13
N LEU A 144 -8.61 -11.24 11.54
CA LEU A 144 -8.82 -10.52 12.81
C LEU A 144 -8.51 -11.36 14.06
N SER A 145 -8.72 -12.67 13.98
CA SER A 145 -8.44 -13.60 15.09
C SER A 145 -6.95 -13.95 15.17
N ASN A 146 -6.21 -13.79 14.08
CA ASN A 146 -4.87 -14.31 13.93
C ASN A 146 -3.76 -13.33 14.35
N TYR A 147 -4.09 -12.03 14.54
CA TYR A 147 -3.10 -10.98 14.75
C TYR A 147 -3.64 -9.82 15.61
N GLY A 148 -2.75 -9.11 16.29
CA GLY A 148 -3.05 -7.92 17.11
C GLY A 148 -3.39 -6.66 16.30
N HIS A 149 -4.04 -6.81 15.14
CA HIS A 149 -4.44 -5.68 14.29
C HIS A 149 -5.73 -5.04 14.79
N GLN A 150 -5.84 -3.73 14.60
CA GLN A 150 -7.01 -2.94 14.99
C GLN A 150 -8.07 -2.94 13.88
N ALA A 151 -7.67 -3.03 12.62
CA ALA A 151 -8.59 -3.13 11.48
C ALA A 151 -8.09 -4.06 10.38
N VAL A 152 -9.03 -4.76 9.74
CA VAL A 152 -8.79 -5.54 8.52
C VAL A 152 -9.71 -4.99 7.42
N ILE A 153 -9.11 -4.65 6.30
CA ILE A 153 -9.83 -4.23 5.10
C ILE A 153 -9.95 -5.45 4.19
N GLY A 154 -11.14 -6.02 4.14
CA GLY A 154 -11.45 -7.12 3.26
C GLY A 154 -12.10 -6.64 1.98
N ASN A 155 -11.70 -7.27 0.88
CA ASN A 155 -12.13 -6.88 -0.44
C ASN A 155 -12.16 -8.08 -1.38
N ILE A 156 -13.17 -8.13 -2.25
CA ILE A 156 -13.25 -9.10 -3.33
C ILE A 156 -12.53 -8.48 -4.54
N LEU A 157 -11.54 -9.18 -5.10
CA LEU A 157 -10.69 -8.66 -6.19
C LEU A 157 -11.48 -8.06 -7.37
N SER A 158 -12.61 -8.68 -7.74
CA SER A 158 -13.50 -8.22 -8.82
C SER A 158 -14.21 -6.90 -8.50
N GLN A 159 -14.45 -6.61 -7.23
CA GLN A 159 -15.18 -5.44 -6.75
C GLN A 159 -14.28 -4.42 -6.07
N ARG A 160 -12.95 -4.56 -6.19
CA ARG A 160 -12.02 -3.82 -5.36
C ARG A 160 -12.05 -2.31 -5.45
N LYS A 161 -12.54 -1.80 -6.57
CA LYS A 161 -12.72 -0.37 -6.84
C LYS A 161 -14.12 0.13 -6.50
N LYS A 162 -15.04 -0.74 -6.07
CA LYS A 162 -16.47 -0.45 -5.90
C LYS A 162 -16.97 -0.72 -4.49
N SER A 163 -16.53 -1.80 -3.85
CA SER A 163 -17.00 -2.16 -2.52
C SER A 163 -15.89 -2.79 -1.69
N VAL A 164 -15.85 -2.41 -0.41
CA VAL A 164 -14.84 -2.81 0.56
C VAL A 164 -15.48 -2.93 1.93
N ASN A 165 -15.11 -3.95 2.70
CA ASN A 165 -15.56 -4.11 4.08
C ASN A 165 -14.40 -3.82 5.03
N ILE A 166 -14.65 -3.02 6.07
CA ILE A 166 -13.71 -2.79 7.15
C ILE A 166 -14.22 -3.54 8.38
N TYR A 167 -13.43 -4.51 8.82
CA TYR A 167 -13.68 -5.32 10.01
C TYR A 167 -12.79 -4.83 11.16
N ARG A 168 -13.36 -4.69 12.36
CA ARG A 168 -12.65 -4.30 13.59
C ARG A 168 -13.13 -5.18 14.75
N ARG A 169 -12.25 -5.42 15.72
CA ARG A 169 -12.63 -6.19 16.92
C ARG A 169 -13.59 -5.36 17.77
N ASP A 170 -14.67 -5.98 18.24
CA ASP A 170 -15.68 -5.37 19.11
C ASP A 170 -16.46 -4.20 18.49
N TYR A 171 -16.52 -4.11 17.16
CA TYR A 171 -17.37 -3.16 16.43
C TYR A 171 -18.10 -3.82 15.27
N ASP A 172 -19.20 -3.20 14.85
CA ASP A 172 -19.88 -3.57 13.62
C ASP A 172 -19.00 -3.37 12.38
N THR A 173 -19.17 -4.29 11.42
CA THR A 173 -18.54 -4.22 10.11
C THR A 173 -19.02 -2.99 9.35
N VAL A 174 -18.07 -2.21 8.83
CA VAL A 174 -18.37 -1.03 8.00
C VAL A 174 -18.26 -1.42 6.54
N ASN A 175 -19.39 -1.40 5.85
CA ASN A 175 -19.45 -1.67 4.41
C ASN A 175 -19.36 -0.34 3.65
N ILE A 176 -18.32 -0.20 2.83
CA ILE A 176 -18.10 0.96 1.98
C ILE A 176 -18.43 0.53 0.55
N THR A 177 -19.39 1.21 -0.07
CA THR A 177 -19.75 0.99 -1.47
C THR A 177 -19.82 2.33 -2.19
N LEU A 178 -19.19 2.42 -3.36
CA LEU A 178 -19.40 3.52 -4.29
C LEU A 178 -20.71 3.27 -5.04
N ASP A 179 -21.64 4.20 -4.86
CA ASP A 179 -22.85 4.31 -5.65
C ASP A 179 -22.56 5.03 -6.98
N ASP A 180 -23.44 4.81 -7.96
CA ASP A 180 -23.28 5.37 -9.31
C ASP A 180 -23.22 6.91 -9.31
N SER A 181 -23.84 7.57 -8.33
CA SER A 181 -23.79 9.03 -8.17
C SER A 181 -22.40 9.58 -7.79
N LYS A 182 -21.61 8.83 -7.02
CA LYS A 182 -20.25 9.21 -6.62
C LYS A 182 -19.21 8.89 -7.68
N LEU A 183 -19.49 7.88 -8.53
CA LEU A 183 -18.69 7.59 -9.72
C LEU A 183 -18.72 8.77 -10.70
N GLU A 184 -19.87 9.42 -10.87
CA GLU A 184 -20.00 10.63 -11.71
C GLU A 184 -19.20 11.82 -11.18
N GLN A 185 -18.89 11.85 -9.88
CA GLN A 185 -18.08 12.88 -9.24
C GLN A 185 -16.57 12.56 -9.23
N ASN A 186 -16.12 11.54 -9.96
CA ASN A 186 -14.73 11.05 -9.93
C ASN A 186 -14.23 10.68 -8.51
N THR A 187 -15.15 10.31 -7.61
CA THR A 187 -14.76 9.89 -6.25
C THR A 187 -14.20 8.48 -6.29
N GLU A 188 -13.05 8.29 -5.65
CA GLU A 188 -12.43 6.98 -5.51
C GLU A 188 -12.73 6.33 -4.16
N ILE A 189 -12.76 4.99 -4.13
CA ILE A 189 -13.10 4.22 -2.94
C ILE A 189 -12.10 4.49 -1.81
N GLU A 190 -10.84 4.76 -2.17
CA GLU A 190 -9.76 5.11 -1.25
C GLU A 190 -10.08 6.36 -0.42
N GLN A 191 -10.83 7.33 -0.97
CA GLN A 191 -11.25 8.51 -0.20
C GLN A 191 -12.13 8.11 0.99
N LEU A 192 -13.16 7.29 0.73
CA LEU A 192 -14.08 6.82 1.77
C LEU A 192 -13.39 5.91 2.80
N ILE A 193 -12.44 5.09 2.35
CA ILE A 193 -11.61 4.27 3.24
C ILE A 193 -10.79 5.16 4.18
N VAL A 194 -10.09 6.16 3.63
CA VAL A 194 -9.23 7.06 4.42
C VAL A 194 -10.04 7.88 5.42
N GLU A 195 -11.21 8.41 5.03
CA GLU A 195 -12.11 9.13 5.93
C GLU A 195 -12.51 8.30 7.16
N ASN A 196 -12.92 7.04 6.94
CA ASN A 196 -13.25 6.10 8.03
C ASN A 196 -12.02 5.79 8.91
N LEU A 197 -10.87 5.53 8.29
CA LEU A 197 -9.66 5.20 9.03
C LEU A 197 -9.16 6.37 9.89
N ILE A 198 -9.29 7.61 9.43
CA ILE A 198 -8.96 8.81 10.21
C ILE A 198 -9.85 8.89 11.46
N GLU A 199 -11.16 8.67 11.32
CA GLU A 199 -12.08 8.68 12.46
C GLU A 199 -11.71 7.58 13.46
N PHE A 200 -11.42 6.38 12.97
CA PHE A 200 -11.09 5.24 13.83
C PHE A 200 -9.76 5.44 14.56
N HIS A 201 -8.76 5.97 13.86
CA HIS A 201 -7.45 6.27 14.43
C HIS A 201 -7.50 7.40 15.44
N THR A 202 -8.32 8.44 15.20
CA THR A 202 -8.55 9.51 16.17
C THR A 202 -9.15 8.96 17.46
N LYS A 203 -10.15 8.07 17.35
CA LYS A 203 -10.73 7.37 18.51
C LYS A 203 -9.71 6.50 19.24
N TRP A 204 -8.82 5.84 18.50
CA TRP A 204 -7.73 5.04 19.05
C TRP A 204 -6.74 5.89 19.85
N ILE A 205 -6.24 6.99 19.27
CA ILE A 205 -5.35 7.94 19.93
C ILE A 205 -5.97 8.45 21.25
N ASN A 206 -7.25 8.84 21.21
CA ASN A 206 -7.93 9.38 22.39
C ASN A 206 -8.09 8.36 23.53
N ARG A 207 -8.14 7.06 23.22
CA ARG A 207 -8.18 6.00 24.24
C ARG A 207 -6.83 5.76 24.91
N SER A 208 -5.74 5.96 24.18
CA SER A 208 -4.38 5.72 24.67
C SER A 208 -3.82 6.85 25.54
N ILE A 209 -4.52 7.99 25.64
CA ILE A 209 -4.14 9.14 26.48
C ILE A 209 -4.67 9.01 27.92
N ILE A 210 -5.59 8.07 28.16
CA ILE A 210 -6.22 7.77 29.47
C ILE A 210 -5.50 6.60 30.11
#